data_AF-A0A4U2ZLL0-F1
#
_entry.id   AF-A0A4U2ZLL0-F1
#
_cell.length_a   1.000
_cell.length_b   1.000
_cell.length_c   1.000
_cell.angle_alpha   90.00
_cell.angle_beta   90.00
_cell.angle_gamma   90.00
#
_symmetry.space_group_name_H-M   'P 1'
#
loop_
_entity.id
_entity.type
_entity.pdbx_description
1 polymer ?
#
loop_
_entity_poly.entity_id
_entity_poly.type
_entity_poly.pdbx_seq_one_letter_code
_entity_poly.pdbx_strand_id
1 'polypeptide(L)' 'TSNVIYSSGTTGNPKGVMVEHKNIVNQLIGLIQKLKFNQEMNHLLLAKITFDVSVQQILLPILSGGRLYIPEE' A
#
# COMPACT_ATOMS: atom_id res chain seq x y z
N THR A 1 -8.07 11.28 -6.20
CA THR A 1 -8.20 10.22 -5.17
C THR A 1 -7.27 9.06 -5.52
N SER A 2 -6.59 8.46 -4.54
CA SER A 2 -5.64 7.35 -4.79
C SER A 2 -6.32 5.98 -4.68
N ASN A 3 -7.12 5.79 -3.63
CA ASN A 3 -7.86 4.55 -3.38
C ASN A 3 -9.05 4.82 -2.44
N VAL A 4 -10.02 3.89 -2.48
CA VAL A 4 -11.11 3.79 -1.51
C VAL A 4 -11.18 2.34 -1.03
N ILE A 5 -11.04 2.11 0.27
CA ILE A 5 -11.08 0.77 0.87
C ILE A 5 -12.24 0.69 1.86
N TYR A 6 -13.02 -0.38 1.77
CA TYR A 6 -14.18 -0.58 2.61
C TYR A 6 -13.82 -1.36 3.87
N SER A 7 -14.34 -0.89 5.00
CA SER A 7 -14.26 -1.58 6.29
C SER A 7 -15.66 -1.88 6.84
N SER A 8 -15.73 -2.78 7.83
CA SER A 8 -16.97 -3.04 8.55
C SER A 8 -17.44 -1.77 9.25
N GLY A 9 -18.70 -1.40 9.03
CA GLY A 9 -19.30 -0.25 9.71
C GLY A 9 -20.05 -0.69 10.96
N THR A 10 -19.86 0.04 12.05
CA THR A 10 -20.57 -0.17 13.32
C THR A 10 -22.09 0.01 13.22
N THR A 11 -22.59 0.63 12.15
CA THR A 11 -24.02 0.84 11.87
C THR A 11 -24.62 -0.23 10.96
N GLY A 12 -23.88 -1.32 10.67
CA GLY A 12 -24.31 -2.41 9.79
C GLY A 12 -24.00 -2.18 8.31
N ASN A 13 -23.72 -0.93 7.89
CA ASN A 13 -23.35 -0.61 6.51
C ASN A 13 -21.83 -0.40 6.38
N PRO A 14 -21.14 -1.00 5.39
CA PRO A 14 -19.73 -0.78 5.15
C PRO A 14 -19.39 0.71 4.94
N LYS A 15 -18.22 1.12 5.44
CA LYS A 15 -17.72 2.51 5.29
C LYS A 15 -16.54 2.53 4.33
N GLY A 16 -16.62 3.36 3.30
CA GLY A 16 -15.52 3.60 2.38
C GLY A 16 -14.54 4.63 2.94
N VAL A 17 -13.30 4.23 3.17
CA VAL A 17 -12.21 5.12 3.57
C VAL A 17 -11.53 5.65 2.31
N MET A 18 -11.74 6.93 2.02
CA MET A 18 -11.09 7.60 0.89
C MET A 18 -9.71 8.10 1.31
N VAL A 19 -8.68 7.75 0.53
CA VAL A 19 -7.32 8.24 0.74
C VAL A 19 -6.87 9.05 -0.49
N GLU A 20 -6.40 10.26 -0.25
CA GLU A 20 -5.88 11.13 -1.31
C GLU A 20 -4.45 10.73 -1.69
N HIS A 21 -4.07 11.05 -2.92
CA HIS A 21 -2.74 10.74 -3.45
C HIS A 21 -1.61 11.31 -2.57
N LYS A 22 -1.77 12.54 -2.06
CA LYS A 22 -0.80 13.18 -1.17
C LYS A 22 -0.57 12.40 0.14
N ASN A 23 -1.60 11.73 0.66
CA ASN A 23 -1.48 10.96 1.90
C ASN A 23 -0.60 9.73 1.69
N ILE A 24 -0.82 9.00 0.59
CA ILE A 24 -0.02 7.82 0.23
C ILE A 24 1.43 8.23 -0.07
N VAL A 25 1.64 9.27 -0.87
CA VAL A 25 2.99 9.76 -1.20
C VAL A 25 3.77 10.15 0.06
N ASN A 26 3.14 10.87 1.00
CA ASN A 26 3.77 11.24 2.26
C ASN A 26 4.21 10.02 3.07
N GLN A 27 3.35 9.00 3.17
CA GLN A 27 3.67 7.77 3.89
C GLN A 27 4.84 7.02 3.24
N LEU A 28 4.82 6.85 1.91
CA LEU A 28 5.82 6.08 1.18
C LEU A 28 7.20 6.76 1.21
N ILE A 29 7.27 8.08 1.04
CA ILE A 29 8.53 8.82 1.17
C ILE A 29 9.13 8.64 2.57
N GLY A 30 8.30 8.73 3.62
CA GLY A 30 8.75 8.51 4.99
C GLY A 30 9.31 7.09 5.22
N LEU A 31 8.66 6.07 4.65
CA LEU A 31 9.14 4.68 4.73
C LEU A 31 10.44 4.48 3.96
N ILE A 32 10.54 5.02 2.74
CA ILE A 32 11.74 4.92 1.90
C ILE A 32 12.96 5.50 2.63
N GLN A 33 12.81 6.68 3.22
CA GLN A 33 13.88 7.35 3.96
C GLN A 33 14.25 6.58 5.25
N LYS A 34 13.24 6.18 6.04
CA LYS A 34 13.45 5.54 7.34
C LYS A 34 14.10 4.17 7.21
N LEU A 35 13.66 3.38 6.25
CA LEU A 35 14.07 1.99 6.06
C LEU A 35 15.13 1.83 4.95
N LYS A 36 15.56 2.94 4.33
CA LYS A 36 16.53 2.99 3.24
C LYS A 36 16.17 2.05 2.09
N PHE A 37 14.89 2.02 1.71
CA PHE A 37 14.43 1.24 0.56
C PHE A 37 15.14 1.71 -0.71
N ASN A 38 15.51 0.75 -1.55
CA ASN A 38 16.24 0.97 -2.78
C ASN A 38 15.93 -0.15 -3.79
N GLN A 39 16.67 -0.16 -4.90
CA GLN A 39 16.51 -1.10 -6.02
C GLN A 39 16.87 -2.57 -5.72
N GLU A 40 17.55 -2.84 -4.61
CA GLU A 40 17.93 -4.19 -4.18
C GLU A 40 16.83 -4.86 -3.36
N MET A 41 15.79 -4.11 -2.97
CA MET A 41 14.70 -4.62 -2.14
C MET A 41 13.71 -5.44 -2.95
N ASN A 42 13.42 -6.64 -2.44
CA ASN A 42 12.37 -7.53 -2.94
C ASN A 42 11.18 -7.47 -1.99
N HIS A 43 9.99 -7.21 -2.51
CA HIS A 43 8.76 -7.08 -1.74
C HIS A 43 7.71 -8.07 -2.22
N LEU A 44 7.10 -8.82 -1.29
CA LEU A 44 6.00 -9.73 -1.58
C LEU A 44 4.65 -9.01 -1.40
N LEU A 45 3.75 -9.18 -2.37
CA LEU A 45 2.34 -8.82 -2.21
C LEU A 45 1.62 -9.93 -1.44
N LEU A 46 1.67 -9.84 -0.11
CA LEU A 46 1.04 -10.82 0.78
C LEU A 46 -0.42 -10.45 1.10
N ALA A 47 -0.71 -9.15 1.23
CA ALA A 47 -2.05 -8.68 1.56
C ALA A 47 -2.96 -8.77 0.34
N LYS A 48 -4.21 -9.23 0.53
CA LYS A 48 -5.24 -9.09 -0.50
C LYS A 48 -5.41 -7.61 -0.84
N ILE A 49 -5.69 -7.32 -2.11
CA ILE A 49 -5.84 -5.93 -2.60
C ILE A 49 -7.01 -5.17 -1.93
N THR A 50 -7.91 -5.88 -1.26
CA THR A 50 -8.99 -5.31 -0.47
C THR A 50 -8.56 -4.77 0.91
N PHE A 51 -7.30 -4.98 1.32
CA PHE A 51 -6.72 -4.42 2.55
C PHE A 51 -5.77 -3.27 2.24
N ASP A 52 -5.69 -2.29 3.15
CA ASP A 52 -4.89 -1.08 3.02
C ASP A 52 -3.38 -1.34 2.89
N VAL A 53 -2.86 -2.34 3.59
CA VAL A 53 -1.45 -2.74 3.53
C VAL A 53 -1.01 -3.11 2.11
N SER A 54 -1.92 -3.60 1.26
CA SER A 54 -1.59 -3.93 -0.14
C SER A 54 -1.11 -2.72 -0.93
N VAL A 55 -1.64 -1.53 -0.64
CA VAL A 55 -1.24 -0.29 -1.33
C VAL A 55 0.24 0.01 -1.07
N GLN A 56 0.69 -0.14 0.18
CA GLN A 56 2.10 0.02 0.53
C GLN A 56 2.94 -1.09 -0.11
N GLN A 57 2.51 -2.35 -0.02
CA GLN A 57 3.28 -3.48 -0.58
C GLN A 57 3.48 -3.36 -2.09
N ILE A 58 2.52 -2.80 -2.81
CA ILE A 58 2.60 -2.57 -4.26
C ILE A 58 3.48 -1.35 -4.57
N LEU A 59 3.21 -0.20 -3.95
CA LEU A 59 3.80 1.07 -4.38
C LEU A 59 5.21 1.30 -3.83
N LEU A 60 5.56 0.71 -2.69
CA LEU A 60 6.88 0.89 -2.09
C LEU A 60 8.03 0.39 -2.99
N PRO A 61 8.02 -0.85 -3.51
CA PRO A 61 9.06 -1.29 -4.45
C PRO A 61 9.04 -0.50 -5.77
N ILE A 62 7.86 -0.10 -6.26
CA ILE A 62 7.76 0.67 -7.51
C ILE A 62 8.43 2.04 -7.36
N LEU A 63 8.18 2.75 -6.26
CA LEU A 63 8.78 4.07 -6.01
C LEU A 63 10.26 4.02 -5.65
N SER A 64 10.75 2.90 -5.09
CA SER A 64 12.15 2.75 -4.70
C SER A 64 13.03 2.09 -5.77
N GLY A 65 12.46 1.72 -6.93
CA GLY A 65 13.15 0.96 -7.98
C GLY A 65 13.39 -0.52 -7.64
N GLY A 66 12.74 -1.03 -6.58
CA GLY A 66 12.81 -2.42 -6.15
C GLY A 66 11.92 -3.34 -6.99
N ARG A 67 11.70 -4.57 -6.50
CA ARG A 67 10.92 -5.60 -7.20
C ARG A 67 9.70 -6.02 -6.39
N LEU A 68 8.55 -6.10 -7.05
CA LEU A 68 7.33 -6.67 -6.51
C LEU A 68 7.18 -8.12 -6.96
N TYR A 69 6.99 -9.02 -6.00
CA TYR A 69 6.68 -10.43 -6.22
C TYR A 69 5.21 -10.67 -5.90
N ILE A 70 4.50 -11.31 -6.82
CA ILE A 70 3.10 -11.69 -6.65
C ILE A 70 3.09 -13.21 -6.49
N PRO A 71 2.64 -13.75 -5.33
CA PRO A 71 2.54 -15.19 -5.17
C PRO A 71 1.42 -15.75 -6.05
N GLU A 72 1.61 -16.97 -6.56
CA GLU A 72 0.52 -17.76 -7.13
C GLU A 72 -0.43 -18.21 -5.99
N GLU A 73 -1.72 -18.34 -6.31
CA GLU A 73 -2.74 -18.85 -5.37
C GLU A 73 -2.59 -20.35 -5.09
#